data_AF-A0A087MFX0-F1
#
_entry.id   AF-A0A087MFX0-F1
#
_cell.length_a   1.000
_cell.length_b   1.000
_cell.length_c   1.000
_cell.angle_alpha   90.00
_cell.angle_beta   90.00
_cell.angle_gamma   90.00
#
_symmetry.space_group_name_H-M   'P 1'
#
loop_
_entity.id
_entity.type
_entity.pdbx_description
1 polymer ?
#
loop_
_entity_poly.entity_id
_entity_poly.type
_entity_poly.pdbx_seq_one_letter_code
_entity_poly.pdbx_strand_id
1 'polypeptide(L)'
;MAYGEGMGSPLKTVGIDRGDKVTRLEAFVDASFAFALTLLVISVDAVPASVEELTVALKQIPTYVLSFNLIAQFWSTHARWSRWFGIDEEVSDRISLFLVLVLLIFVYPLKMVFSAFFHAISGGWLPASFTLQADTDLLLMFQVFAVGYGTMAMLVAMLFGRALRLADKLGLSALERLLARHHRSNWWVVAGFCGLSFLLATFMPPALQTGQWLGLPGYILFSLFVFQFVRWRVFKRQVARLPTG
;
A
#
# COMPACT_ATOMS: atom_id res chain seq x y z
N MET A 1 20.03 -9.07 -6.49
CA MET A 1 19.84 -10.26 -5.61
C MET A 1 18.68 -11.05 -6.19
N ALA A 2 19.00 -11.99 -7.07
CA ALA A 2 18.02 -12.82 -7.78
C ALA A 2 17.32 -13.74 -6.78
N TYR A 3 15.99 -13.71 -6.76
CA TYR A 3 15.19 -14.67 -6.00
C TYR A 3 15.37 -16.05 -6.64
N GLY A 4 15.89 -16.98 -5.84
CA GLY A 4 16.14 -18.35 -6.26
C GLY A 4 14.88 -19.06 -6.74
N GLU A 5 14.92 -19.48 -8.00
CA GLU A 5 14.31 -20.71 -8.47
C GLU A 5 14.90 -21.87 -7.65
N GLY A 6 14.07 -22.67 -6.98
CA GLY A 6 14.58 -23.86 -6.26
C GLY A 6 13.77 -24.36 -5.06
N MET A 7 12.76 -23.62 -4.60
CA MET A 7 11.73 -24.18 -3.72
C MET A 7 10.38 -23.66 -4.17
N GLY A 8 9.56 -24.53 -4.76
CA GLY A 8 8.16 -24.22 -4.98
C GLY A 8 7.57 -23.72 -3.67
N SER A 9 7.03 -22.50 -3.66
CA SER A 9 6.30 -21.98 -2.51
C SER A 9 5.28 -23.04 -2.09
N PRO A 10 5.15 -23.40 -0.80
CA PRO A 10 4.13 -24.35 -0.32
C PRO A 10 2.69 -23.91 -0.65
N LEU A 11 2.50 -22.72 -1.24
CA LEU A 11 1.25 -22.19 -1.77
C LEU A 11 0.95 -22.62 -3.22
N LYS A 12 1.94 -23.04 -4.01
CA LYS A 12 1.72 -23.51 -5.40
C LYS A 12 1.06 -24.88 -5.47
N THR A 13 1.21 -25.71 -4.43
CA THR A 13 0.67 -27.07 -4.33
C THR A 13 -0.78 -27.13 -3.84
N VAL A 14 -1.39 -25.99 -3.46
CA VAL A 14 -2.68 -25.95 -2.73
C VAL A 14 -3.90 -25.68 -3.64
N GLY A 15 -3.73 -25.50 -4.96
CA GLY A 15 -4.88 -25.29 -5.85
C GLY A 15 -5.61 -23.95 -5.61
N ILE A 16 -4.89 -22.92 -5.17
CA ILE A 16 -5.42 -21.58 -4.84
C ILE A 16 -5.62 -20.73 -6.11
N ASP A 17 -6.04 -21.32 -7.23
CA ASP A 17 -6.11 -20.62 -8.52
C ASP A 17 -7.52 -20.79 -9.09
N ARG A 18 -8.47 -20.04 -8.52
CA ARG A 18 -9.89 -20.06 -8.94
C ARG A 18 -10.19 -19.03 -10.02
N GLY A 19 -9.39 -17.97 -10.11
CA GLY A 19 -9.48 -16.94 -11.15
C GLY A 19 -8.82 -17.39 -12.45
N ASP A 20 -9.37 -18.44 -13.07
CA ASP A 20 -8.77 -19.10 -14.23
C ASP A 20 -8.95 -18.29 -15.53
N LYS A 21 -9.89 -17.33 -15.55
CA LYS A 21 -10.11 -16.40 -16.65
C LYS A 21 -10.01 -14.97 -16.16
N VAL A 22 -9.17 -14.17 -16.83
CA VAL A 22 -9.09 -12.72 -16.59
C VAL A 22 -10.43 -12.08 -16.91
N THR A 23 -11.07 -11.46 -15.93
CA THR A 23 -12.32 -10.73 -16.14
C THR A 23 -12.04 -9.33 -16.72
N ARG A 24 -13.05 -8.71 -17.34
CA ARG A 24 -12.92 -7.33 -17.85
C ARG A 24 -12.63 -6.34 -16.72
N LEU A 25 -13.19 -6.58 -15.54
CA LEU A 25 -12.94 -5.73 -14.38
C LEU A 25 -11.50 -5.89 -13.89
N GLU A 26 -10.98 -7.11 -13.79
CA GLU A 26 -9.59 -7.35 -13.41
C GLU A 26 -8.62 -6.62 -14.34
N ALA A 27 -8.83 -6.74 -15.66
CA ALA A 27 -8.04 -6.01 -16.65
C ALA A 27 -8.13 -4.49 -16.47
N PHE A 28 -9.30 -3.95 -16.14
CA PHE A 28 -9.48 -2.53 -15.86
C PHE A 28 -8.74 -2.08 -14.58
N VAL A 29 -8.81 -2.88 -13.52
CA VAL A 29 -8.10 -2.59 -12.26
C VAL A 29 -6.58 -2.65 -12.48
N ASP A 30 -6.07 -3.67 -13.17
CA ASP A 30 -4.65 -3.78 -13.53
C ASP A 30 -4.18 -2.60 -14.37
N ALA A 31 -4.95 -2.21 -15.40
CA ALA A 31 -4.65 -1.04 -16.21
C ALA A 31 -4.65 0.25 -15.38
N SER A 32 -5.56 0.38 -14.42
CA SER A 32 -5.63 1.54 -13.52
C SER A 32 -4.42 1.62 -12.58
N PHE A 33 -3.94 0.50 -12.05
CA PHE A 33 -2.71 0.46 -11.27
C PHE A 33 -1.48 0.80 -12.10
N ALA A 34 -1.39 0.26 -13.32
CA ALA A 34 -0.31 0.61 -14.25
C ALA A 34 -0.33 2.12 -14.57
N PHE A 35 -1.51 2.69 -14.82
CA PHE A 35 -1.70 4.12 -15.06
C PHE A 35 -1.34 4.98 -13.83
N ALA A 36 -1.70 4.56 -12.62
CA ALA A 36 -1.30 5.25 -11.40
C ALA A 36 0.24 5.28 -11.23
N LEU A 37 0.91 4.17 -11.56
CA LEU A 37 2.37 4.07 -11.53
C LEU A 37 3.04 4.95 -12.59
N THR A 38 2.47 5.08 -13.79
CA THR A 38 3.01 5.99 -14.81
C THR A 38 2.78 7.44 -14.43
N LEU A 39 1.61 7.81 -13.90
CA LEU A 39 1.33 9.15 -13.38
C LEU A 39 2.30 9.55 -12.25
N LEU A 40 2.63 8.61 -11.36
CA LEU A 40 3.59 8.85 -10.29
C LEU A 40 4.95 9.33 -10.83
N VAL A 41 5.43 8.72 -11.93
CA VAL A 41 6.73 9.03 -12.54
C VAL A 41 6.65 10.24 -13.48
N ILE A 42 5.60 10.34 -14.28
CA ILE A 42 5.45 11.37 -15.33
C ILE A 42 4.97 12.71 -14.76
N SER A 43 4.45 12.75 -13.52
CA SER A 43 4.10 14.00 -12.81
C SER A 43 5.29 14.92 -12.48
N VAL A 44 6.38 14.87 -13.24
CA VAL A 44 7.47 15.86 -13.19
C VAL A 44 7.02 17.04 -14.03
N ASP A 45 6.92 18.22 -13.41
CA ASP A 45 6.28 19.41 -13.98
C ASP A 45 6.94 19.95 -15.27
N ALA A 46 8.18 19.52 -15.58
CA ALA A 46 8.85 19.84 -16.84
C ALA A 46 9.93 18.80 -17.20
N VAL A 47 10.13 18.58 -18.50
CA VAL A 47 11.33 17.87 -18.99
C VAL A 47 12.55 18.75 -18.70
N PRO A 48 13.60 18.22 -18.03
CA PRO A 48 14.79 19.02 -17.72
C PRO A 48 15.42 19.63 -18.96
N ALA A 49 15.63 20.94 -18.95
CA ALA A 49 16.25 21.70 -20.04
C ALA A 49 17.78 21.79 -19.90
N SER A 50 18.32 21.41 -18.74
CA SER A 50 19.76 21.45 -18.43
C SER A 50 20.23 20.22 -17.63
N VAL A 51 21.56 19.99 -17.61
CA VAL A 51 22.17 18.91 -16.81
C VAL A 51 21.95 19.12 -15.31
N GLU A 52 21.90 20.37 -14.86
CA GLU A 52 21.63 20.71 -13.47
C GLU A 52 20.19 20.34 -13.08
N GLU A 53 19.21 20.71 -13.90
CA GLU A 53 17.81 20.31 -13.72
C GLU A 53 17.65 18.79 -13.77
N LEU A 54 18.37 18.09 -14.66
CA LEU A 54 18.35 16.64 -14.74
C LEU A 54 18.88 16.02 -13.44
N THR A 55 19.96 16.57 -12.88
CA THR A 55 20.55 16.10 -11.63
C THR A 55 19.57 16.27 -10.46
N VAL A 56 18.86 17.41 -10.40
CA VAL A 56 17.80 17.65 -9.40
C VAL A 56 16.64 16.67 -9.57
N ALA A 57 16.22 16.40 -10.82
CA ALA A 57 15.16 15.43 -11.10
C ALA A 57 15.57 13.99 -10.68
N LEU A 58 16.80 13.57 -10.97
CA LEU A 58 17.30 12.23 -10.60
C LEU A 58 17.37 12.03 -9.08
N LYS A 59 17.55 13.09 -8.28
CA LYS A 59 17.46 13.00 -6.82
C LYS A 59 16.07 12.58 -6.31
N GLN A 60 15.01 12.66 -7.13
CA GLN A 60 13.69 12.16 -6.73
C GLN A 60 13.53 10.65 -6.88
N ILE A 61 14.49 9.93 -7.47
CA ILE A 61 14.43 8.47 -7.66
C ILE A 61 14.06 7.71 -6.37
N PRO A 62 14.66 7.99 -5.19
CA PRO A 62 14.29 7.30 -3.95
C PRO A 62 12.80 7.47 -3.59
N THR A 63 12.26 8.69 -3.74
CA THR A 63 10.83 8.99 -3.54
C THR A 63 9.97 8.13 -4.46
N TYR A 64 10.32 8.05 -5.75
CA TYR A 64 9.58 7.27 -6.73
C TYR A 64 9.65 5.77 -6.44
N VAL A 65 10.83 5.25 -6.10
CA VAL A 65 11.00 3.83 -5.77
C VAL A 65 10.11 3.44 -4.59
N LEU A 66 10.09 4.24 -3.52
CA LEU A 66 9.30 3.91 -2.34
C LEU A 66 7.78 4.05 -2.60
N SER A 67 7.38 5.09 -3.34
CA SER A 67 5.99 5.29 -3.79
C SER A 67 5.52 4.14 -4.68
N PHE A 68 6.34 3.74 -5.66
CA PHE A 68 6.08 2.63 -6.57
C PHE A 68 5.86 1.33 -5.79
N ASN A 69 6.74 1.02 -4.84
CA ASN A 69 6.64 -0.21 -4.05
C ASN A 69 5.35 -0.26 -3.24
N LEU A 70 4.90 0.87 -2.68
CA LEU A 70 3.66 0.93 -1.93
C LEU A 70 2.43 0.72 -2.82
N ILE A 71 2.36 1.35 -4.00
CA ILE A 71 1.28 1.12 -4.98
C ILE A 71 1.30 -0.34 -5.47
N ALA A 72 2.49 -0.85 -5.82
CA ALA A 72 2.66 -2.23 -6.29
C ALA A 72 2.25 -3.26 -5.24
N GLN A 73 2.39 -2.97 -3.94
CA GLN A 73 1.90 -3.83 -2.86
C GLN A 73 0.38 -3.99 -2.89
N PHE A 74 -0.37 -2.90 -3.14
CA PHE A 74 -1.82 -2.95 -3.28
C PHE A 74 -2.23 -3.73 -4.52
N TRP A 75 -1.61 -3.43 -5.66
CA TRP A 75 -1.84 -4.16 -6.91
C TRP A 75 -1.60 -5.66 -6.73
N SER A 76 -0.41 -6.05 -6.24
CA SER A 76 -0.05 -7.45 -6.06
C SER A 76 -1.00 -8.18 -5.11
N THR A 77 -1.52 -7.47 -4.11
CA THR A 77 -2.49 -8.03 -3.17
C THR A 77 -3.86 -8.19 -3.80
N HIS A 78 -4.33 -7.20 -4.56
CA HIS A 78 -5.60 -7.27 -5.29
C HIS A 78 -5.56 -8.37 -6.35
N ALA A 79 -4.53 -8.40 -7.20
CA ALA A 79 -4.33 -9.44 -8.21
C ALA A 79 -4.32 -10.84 -7.59
N ARG A 80 -3.66 -10.99 -6.44
CA ARG A 80 -3.64 -12.25 -5.68
C ARG A 80 -5.00 -12.61 -5.11
N TRP A 81 -5.73 -11.65 -4.54
CA TRP A 81 -7.10 -11.87 -4.07
C TRP A 81 -8.01 -12.34 -5.22
N SER A 82 -7.94 -11.67 -6.36
CA SER A 82 -8.73 -12.01 -7.55
C SER A 82 -8.44 -13.43 -8.02
N ARG A 83 -7.16 -13.74 -8.19
CA ARG A 83 -6.70 -15.06 -8.61
C ARG A 83 -7.07 -16.18 -7.62
N TRP A 84 -6.96 -15.91 -6.33
CA TRP A 84 -7.22 -16.92 -5.28
C TRP A 84 -8.70 -17.29 -5.13
N PHE A 85 -9.59 -16.30 -5.24
CA PHE A 85 -11.00 -16.49 -4.92
C PHE A 85 -11.91 -16.47 -6.14
N GLY A 86 -11.50 -15.88 -7.27
CA GLY A 86 -12.28 -15.86 -8.51
C GLY A 86 -13.70 -15.31 -8.32
N ILE A 87 -13.88 -14.33 -7.42
CA ILE A 87 -15.20 -13.81 -7.06
C ILE A 87 -15.61 -12.78 -8.10
N ASP A 88 -16.58 -13.15 -8.93
CA ASP A 88 -17.22 -12.29 -9.92
C ASP A 88 -18.61 -11.89 -9.42
N GLU A 89 -18.67 -10.83 -8.60
CA GLU A 89 -19.94 -10.32 -8.05
C GLU A 89 -19.90 -8.79 -7.88
N GLU A 90 -21.07 -8.16 -8.02
CA GLU A 90 -21.22 -6.71 -8.01
C GLU A 90 -20.64 -6.01 -6.77
N VAL A 91 -20.70 -6.63 -5.59
CA VAL A 91 -20.15 -6.04 -4.36
C VAL A 91 -18.63 -5.96 -4.42
N SER A 92 -17.97 -7.04 -4.86
CA SER A 92 -16.52 -7.08 -4.99
C SER A 92 -16.05 -6.16 -6.13
N ASP A 93 -16.89 -6.01 -7.16
CA ASP A 93 -16.65 -5.09 -8.26
C ASP A 93 -16.64 -3.63 -7.79
N ARG A 94 -17.68 -3.23 -7.07
CA ARG A 94 -17.79 -1.86 -6.52
C ARG A 94 -16.65 -1.54 -5.57
N ILE A 95 -16.23 -2.48 -4.72
CA ILE A 95 -15.07 -2.29 -3.83
C ILE A 95 -13.79 -2.11 -4.64
N SER A 96 -13.59 -2.90 -5.70
CA SER A 96 -12.41 -2.79 -6.57
C SER A 96 -12.37 -1.48 -7.36
N LEU A 97 -13.52 -1.04 -7.89
CA LEU A 97 -13.64 0.26 -8.57
C LEU A 97 -13.40 1.42 -7.61
N PHE A 98 -13.91 1.34 -6.37
CA PHE A 98 -13.66 2.36 -5.37
C PHE A 98 -12.20 2.37 -4.91
N LEU A 99 -11.55 1.20 -4.83
CA LEU A 99 -10.10 1.10 -4.60
C LEU A 99 -9.31 1.84 -5.69
N VAL A 100 -9.68 1.67 -6.95
CA VAL A 100 -9.07 2.40 -8.08
C VAL A 100 -9.29 3.90 -7.95
N LEU A 101 -10.51 4.36 -7.65
CA LEU A 101 -10.79 5.78 -7.46
C LEU A 101 -9.89 6.40 -6.39
N VAL A 102 -9.82 5.76 -5.21
CA VAL A 102 -9.00 6.25 -4.10
C VAL A 102 -7.52 6.19 -4.44
N LEU A 103 -7.05 5.14 -5.11
CA LEU A 103 -5.67 5.01 -5.59
C LEU A 103 -5.26 6.20 -6.45
N LEU A 104 -6.07 6.57 -7.44
CA LEU A 104 -5.75 7.65 -8.38
C LEU A 104 -5.61 9.00 -7.67
N ILE A 105 -6.46 9.26 -6.66
CA ILE A 105 -6.35 10.46 -5.81
C ILE A 105 -5.10 10.38 -4.92
N PHE A 106 -4.79 9.19 -4.41
CA PHE A 106 -3.72 8.95 -3.43
C PHE A 106 -2.29 9.08 -4.02
N VAL A 107 -2.12 9.06 -5.35
CA VAL A 107 -0.80 9.21 -6.00
C VAL A 107 -0.08 10.48 -5.54
N TYR A 108 -0.79 11.62 -5.45
CA TYR A 108 -0.17 12.90 -5.07
C TYR A 108 0.25 12.94 -3.59
N PRO A 109 -0.63 12.67 -2.61
CA PRO A 109 -0.24 12.62 -1.20
C PRO A 109 0.92 11.67 -0.93
N LEU A 110 0.95 10.52 -1.61
CA LEU A 110 2.01 9.52 -1.47
C LEU A 110 3.38 10.08 -1.88
N LYS A 111 3.46 10.69 -3.06
CA LYS A 111 4.70 11.32 -3.57
C LYS A 111 5.18 12.41 -2.60
N MET A 112 4.26 13.25 -2.13
CA MET A 112 4.60 14.35 -1.24
C MET A 112 5.16 13.85 0.10
N VAL A 113 4.52 12.88 0.77
CA VAL A 113 5.00 12.35 2.05
C VAL A 113 6.38 11.70 1.93
N PHE A 114 6.63 10.90 0.89
CA PHE A 114 7.96 10.30 0.73
C PHE A 114 9.03 11.31 0.32
N SER A 115 8.69 12.33 -0.47
CA SER A 115 9.60 13.42 -0.78
C SER A 115 9.97 14.20 0.49
N ALA A 116 8.99 14.49 1.35
CA ALA A 116 9.20 15.11 2.66
C ALA A 116 10.16 14.29 3.54
N PHE A 117 9.90 12.98 3.60
CA PHE A 117 10.71 12.06 4.38
C PHE A 117 12.17 12.03 3.90
N PHE A 118 12.39 11.88 2.59
CA PHE A 118 13.74 11.84 2.01
C PHE A 118 14.47 13.18 2.16
N HIS A 119 13.76 14.30 2.03
CA HIS A 119 14.31 15.62 2.32
C HIS A 119 14.79 15.72 3.77
N ALA A 120 13.94 15.32 4.73
CA ALA A 120 14.26 15.39 6.16
C ALA A 120 15.46 14.51 6.54
N ILE A 121 15.49 13.23 6.12
CA ILE A 121 16.59 12.32 6.48
C ILE A 121 17.91 12.62 5.78
N SER A 122 17.86 13.31 4.63
CA SER A 122 19.06 13.70 3.89
C SER A 122 19.63 15.06 4.31
N GLY A 123 19.02 15.71 5.32
CA GLY A 123 19.41 17.06 5.73
C GLY A 123 19.20 18.11 4.64
N GLY A 124 18.24 17.89 3.74
CA GLY A 124 17.93 18.78 2.63
C GLY A 124 18.67 18.51 1.32
N TRP A 125 19.55 17.49 1.27
CA TRP A 125 20.29 17.15 0.04
C TRP A 125 19.37 16.63 -1.08
N LEU A 126 18.31 15.91 -0.72
CA LEU A 126 17.23 15.49 -1.62
C LEU A 126 16.14 16.58 -1.65
N PRO A 127 15.66 17.00 -2.83
CA PRO A 127 14.67 18.07 -2.90
C PRO A 127 13.33 17.62 -2.33
N ALA A 128 12.63 18.53 -1.64
CA ALA A 128 11.20 18.39 -1.44
C ALA A 128 10.49 18.80 -2.74
N SER A 129 9.50 18.02 -3.17
CA SER A 129 8.70 18.30 -4.39
C SER A 129 7.58 19.32 -4.16
N PHE A 130 7.61 20.00 -3.01
CA PHE A 130 6.62 20.99 -2.60
C PHE A 130 7.27 22.03 -1.69
N THR A 131 6.76 23.25 -1.72
CA THR A 131 7.13 24.32 -0.80
C THR A 131 6.19 24.31 0.40
N LEU A 132 6.70 23.98 1.58
CA LEU A 132 5.97 24.18 2.84
C LEU A 132 5.86 25.69 3.09
N GLN A 133 4.65 26.23 3.16
CA GLN A 133 4.44 27.64 3.50
C GLN A 133 4.23 27.80 5.02
N ALA A 134 3.69 26.78 5.67
CA ALA A 134 3.56 26.70 7.12
C ALA A 134 3.91 25.30 7.65
N ASP A 135 4.40 25.23 8.89
CA ASP A 135 4.69 23.95 9.58
C ASP A 135 3.44 23.07 9.72
N THR A 136 2.25 23.68 9.78
CA THR A 136 0.95 22.98 9.81
C THR A 136 0.61 22.26 8.50
N ASP A 137 1.21 22.64 7.38
CA ASP A 137 0.96 21.99 6.08
C ASP A 137 1.37 20.52 6.12
N LEU A 138 2.43 20.20 6.88
CA LEU A 138 2.90 18.83 7.05
C LEU A 138 1.89 17.95 7.81
N LEU A 139 1.16 18.51 8.78
CA LEU A 139 0.11 17.78 9.50
C LEU A 139 -1.07 17.47 8.57
N LEU A 140 -1.47 18.43 7.74
CA LEU A 140 -2.49 18.22 6.72
C LEU A 140 -2.07 17.13 5.72
N MET A 141 -0.80 17.13 5.30
CA MET A 141 -0.27 16.08 4.44
C MET A 141 -0.37 14.69 5.08
N PHE A 142 -0.03 14.55 6.37
CA PHE A 142 -0.19 13.28 7.08
C PHE A 142 -1.66 12.87 7.21
N GLN A 143 -2.57 13.81 7.44
CA GLN A 143 -4.01 13.53 7.47
C GLN A 143 -4.51 13.00 6.13
N VAL A 144 -4.20 13.71 5.04
CA VAL A 144 -4.60 13.30 3.68
C VAL A 144 -4.01 11.94 3.31
N PHE A 145 -2.73 11.73 3.63
CA PHE A 145 -2.09 10.44 3.42
C PHE A 145 -2.77 9.33 4.22
N ALA A 146 -3.04 9.54 5.51
CA ALA A 146 -3.68 8.57 6.38
C ALA A 146 -5.10 8.22 5.90
N VAL A 147 -5.87 9.20 5.45
CA VAL A 147 -7.21 8.97 4.88
C VAL A 147 -7.11 8.14 3.60
N GLY A 148 -6.23 8.50 2.66
CA GLY A 148 -6.07 7.76 1.41
C GLY A 148 -5.57 6.33 1.63
N TYR A 149 -4.43 6.17 2.29
CA TYR A 149 -3.81 4.87 2.55
C TYR A 149 -4.69 3.99 3.44
N GLY A 150 -5.31 4.57 4.47
CA GLY A 150 -6.24 3.89 5.36
C GLY A 150 -7.49 3.41 4.63
N THR A 151 -8.07 4.23 3.77
CA THR A 151 -9.25 3.85 2.96
C THR A 151 -8.90 2.71 2.02
N MET A 152 -7.80 2.79 1.26
CA MET A 152 -7.36 1.69 0.40
C MET A 152 -7.15 0.39 1.19
N ALA A 153 -6.52 0.48 2.37
CA ALA A 153 -6.31 -0.67 3.24
C ALA A 153 -7.64 -1.28 3.72
N MET A 154 -8.61 -0.46 4.13
CA MET A 154 -9.94 -0.94 4.50
C MET A 154 -10.63 -1.66 3.33
N LEU A 155 -10.55 -1.12 2.12
CA LEU A 155 -11.16 -1.73 0.93
C LEU A 155 -10.56 -3.10 0.62
N VAL A 156 -9.24 -3.23 0.68
CA VAL A 156 -8.58 -4.53 0.53
C VAL A 156 -8.97 -5.49 1.67
N ALA A 157 -9.04 -5.01 2.91
CA ALA A 157 -9.52 -5.81 4.04
C ALA A 157 -10.97 -6.30 3.82
N MET A 158 -11.83 -5.45 3.23
CA MET A 158 -13.20 -5.80 2.88
C MET A 158 -13.26 -6.86 1.78
N LEU A 159 -12.40 -6.80 0.75
CA LEU A 159 -12.30 -7.84 -0.28
C LEU A 159 -11.98 -9.22 0.32
N PHE A 160 -10.96 -9.32 1.17
CA PHE A 160 -10.66 -10.57 1.88
C PHE A 160 -11.77 -10.96 2.88
N GLY A 161 -12.43 -9.96 3.47
CA GLY A 161 -13.62 -10.17 4.30
C GLY A 161 -14.78 -10.78 3.51
N ARG A 162 -14.97 -10.38 2.25
CA ARG A 162 -15.99 -10.90 1.35
C ARG A 162 -15.68 -12.35 0.95
N ALA A 163 -14.43 -12.64 0.61
CA ALA A 163 -13.98 -14.00 0.35
C ALA A 163 -14.25 -14.95 1.54
N LEU A 164 -14.04 -14.48 2.76
CA LEU A 164 -14.38 -15.25 3.97
C LEU A 164 -15.88 -15.46 4.18
N ARG A 165 -16.72 -14.48 3.82
CA ARG A 165 -18.19 -14.64 3.91
C ARG A 165 -18.72 -15.63 2.87
N LEU A 166 -18.07 -15.69 1.71
CA LEU A 166 -18.41 -16.64 0.64
C LEU A 166 -17.64 -17.97 0.77
N ALA A 167 -16.92 -18.18 1.88
CA ALA A 167 -15.99 -19.30 2.01
C ALA A 167 -16.64 -20.67 1.81
N ASP A 168 -17.85 -20.87 2.32
CA ASP A 168 -18.57 -22.14 2.18
C ASP A 168 -19.10 -22.32 0.74
N LYS A 169 -19.58 -21.25 0.10
CA LYS A 169 -20.04 -21.28 -1.30
C LYS A 169 -18.89 -21.56 -2.29
N LEU A 170 -17.70 -21.02 -1.99
CA LEU A 170 -16.49 -21.21 -2.79
C LEU A 170 -15.75 -22.52 -2.49
N GLY A 171 -16.22 -23.30 -1.50
CA GLY A 171 -15.55 -24.52 -1.06
C GLY A 171 -14.13 -24.29 -0.54
N LEU A 172 -13.88 -23.17 0.15
CA LEU A 172 -12.54 -22.82 0.62
C LEU A 172 -12.05 -23.82 1.68
N SER A 173 -10.86 -24.35 1.45
CA SER A 173 -10.12 -25.19 2.39
C SER A 173 -9.76 -24.44 3.68
N ALA A 174 -9.39 -25.18 4.72
CA ALA A 174 -8.97 -24.58 5.99
C ALA A 174 -7.77 -23.63 5.83
N LEU A 175 -6.82 -23.97 4.94
CA LEU A 175 -5.64 -23.16 4.65
C LEU A 175 -6.01 -21.86 3.93
N GLU A 176 -6.92 -21.91 2.96
CA GLU A 176 -7.38 -20.71 2.23
C GLU A 176 -8.13 -19.76 3.15
N ARG A 177 -8.98 -20.29 4.04
CA ARG A 177 -9.65 -19.49 5.07
C ARG A 177 -8.62 -18.87 6.03
N LEU A 178 -7.56 -19.59 6.39
CA LEU A 178 -6.48 -19.06 7.23
C LEU A 178 -5.73 -17.91 6.54
N LEU A 179 -5.35 -18.10 5.28
CA LEU A 179 -4.67 -17.08 4.47
C LEU A 179 -5.55 -15.83 4.32
N ALA A 180 -6.83 -16.01 3.97
CA ALA A 180 -7.78 -14.90 3.84
C ALA A 180 -7.96 -14.14 5.17
N ARG A 181 -8.04 -14.85 6.30
CA ARG A 181 -8.07 -14.22 7.64
C ARG A 181 -6.81 -13.44 7.95
N HIS A 182 -5.65 -13.99 7.62
CA HIS A 182 -4.36 -13.32 7.83
C HIS A 182 -4.27 -12.02 7.03
N HIS A 183 -4.57 -12.08 5.73
CA HIS A 183 -4.57 -10.90 4.87
C HIS A 183 -5.59 -9.86 5.34
N ARG A 184 -6.82 -10.26 5.64
CA ARG A 184 -7.84 -9.36 6.23
C ARG A 184 -7.33 -8.67 7.49
N SER A 185 -6.75 -9.44 8.42
CA SER A 185 -6.24 -8.88 9.68
C SER A 185 -5.08 -7.91 9.46
N ASN A 186 -4.14 -8.23 8.57
CA ASN A 186 -3.03 -7.33 8.27
C ASN A 186 -3.51 -5.99 7.70
N TRP A 187 -4.47 -6.00 6.77
CA TRP A 187 -4.98 -4.76 6.19
C TRP A 187 -5.83 -3.92 7.17
N TRP A 188 -6.56 -4.57 8.09
CA TRP A 188 -7.19 -3.83 9.20
C TRP A 188 -6.18 -3.19 10.15
N VAL A 189 -5.03 -3.85 10.39
CA VAL A 189 -3.93 -3.23 11.15
C VAL A 189 -3.41 -1.99 10.42
N VAL A 190 -3.20 -2.07 9.10
CA VAL A 190 -2.79 -0.89 8.31
C VAL A 190 -3.80 0.25 8.50
N ALA A 191 -5.08 -0.03 8.33
CA ALA A 191 -6.14 0.97 8.55
C ALA A 191 -6.13 1.54 9.97
N GLY A 192 -5.88 0.71 10.99
CA GLY A 192 -5.76 1.16 12.38
C GLY A 192 -4.57 2.09 12.62
N PHE A 193 -3.41 1.81 12.04
CA PHE A 193 -2.23 2.69 12.12
C PHE A 193 -2.47 4.02 11.38
N CYS A 194 -3.17 3.99 10.24
CA CYS A 194 -3.61 5.20 9.55
C CYS A 194 -4.57 6.02 10.43
N GLY A 195 -5.56 5.38 11.05
CA GLY A 195 -6.46 6.05 11.99
C GLY A 195 -5.72 6.68 13.17
N LEU A 196 -4.75 5.97 13.75
CA LEU A 196 -3.92 6.51 14.82
C LEU A 196 -3.09 7.71 14.35
N SER A 197 -2.44 7.63 13.18
CA SER A 197 -1.67 8.73 12.59
C SER A 197 -2.55 9.96 12.33
N PHE A 198 -3.76 9.75 11.79
CA PHE A 198 -4.73 10.82 11.56
C PHE A 198 -5.15 11.50 12.87
N LEU A 199 -5.48 10.72 13.90
CA LEU A 199 -5.86 11.26 15.21
C LEU A 199 -4.71 12.06 15.84
N LEU A 200 -3.47 11.54 15.77
CA LEU A 200 -2.30 12.26 16.25
C LEU A 200 -2.09 13.57 15.50
N ALA A 201 -2.19 13.57 14.17
CA ALA A 201 -2.05 14.79 13.38
C ALA A 201 -3.14 15.83 13.70
N THR A 202 -4.36 15.37 13.99
CA THR A 202 -5.52 16.23 14.27
C THR A 202 -5.51 16.83 15.67
N PHE A 203 -5.13 16.02 16.67
CA PHE A 203 -5.16 16.40 18.08
C PHE A 203 -3.78 16.77 18.64
N MET A 204 -2.80 17.04 17.77
CA MET A 204 -1.44 17.39 18.19
C MET A 204 -1.44 18.75 18.93
N PRO A 205 -1.01 18.82 20.19
CA PRO A 205 -0.87 20.08 20.92
C PRO A 205 0.12 21.01 20.23
N PRO A 206 -0.09 22.34 20.21
CA PRO A 206 0.84 23.30 19.58
C PRO A 206 2.29 23.19 20.06
N ALA A 207 2.51 22.81 21.33
CA ALA A 207 3.84 22.57 21.89
C ALA A 207 4.62 21.44 21.16
N LEU A 208 3.93 20.49 20.54
CA LEU A 208 4.53 19.37 19.79
C LEU A 208 4.55 19.60 18.28
N GLN A 209 4.02 20.73 17.79
CA GLN A 209 4.00 21.09 16.37
C GLN A 209 5.33 21.76 15.92
N THR A 210 6.42 21.55 16.66
CA THR A 210 7.73 22.13 16.35
C THR A 210 8.84 21.08 16.40
N GLY A 211 9.88 21.28 15.57
CA GLY A 211 11.04 20.40 15.52
C GLY A 211 10.71 18.96 15.12
N GLN A 212 11.39 17.99 15.73
CA GLN A 212 11.25 16.57 15.39
C GLN A 212 9.88 15.99 15.75
N TRP A 213 9.17 16.59 16.71
CA TRP A 213 7.87 16.12 17.17
C TRP A 213 6.79 16.28 16.11
N LEU A 214 6.92 17.25 15.22
CA LEU A 214 6.02 17.45 14.07
C LEU A 214 5.96 16.20 13.17
N GLY A 215 7.03 15.39 13.13
CA GLY A 215 7.12 14.16 12.35
C GLY A 215 6.45 12.93 13.00
N LEU A 216 5.93 13.03 14.24
CA LEU A 216 5.33 11.90 14.97
C LEU A 216 4.28 11.11 14.17
N PRO A 217 3.29 11.75 13.49
CA PRO A 217 2.31 11.01 12.71
C PRO A 217 2.95 10.17 11.60
N GLY A 218 4.04 10.68 11.00
CA GLY A 218 4.85 9.96 10.03
C GLY A 218 5.60 8.78 10.64
N TYR A 219 6.22 8.94 11.81
CA TYR A 219 6.95 7.85 12.48
C TYR A 219 6.04 6.65 12.82
N ILE A 220 4.79 6.92 13.21
CA ILE A 220 3.78 5.88 13.42
C ILE A 220 3.55 5.09 12.12
N LEU A 221 3.39 5.79 11.00
CA LEU A 221 3.23 5.16 9.69
C LEU A 221 4.48 4.39 9.24
N PHE A 222 5.69 4.85 9.58
CA PHE A 222 6.91 4.08 9.29
C PHE A 222 7.03 2.81 10.15
N SER A 223 6.63 2.88 11.42
CA SER A 223 6.65 1.73 12.33
C SER A 223 5.73 0.58 11.84
N LEU A 224 4.69 0.91 11.08
CA LEU A 224 3.80 -0.05 10.44
C LEU A 224 4.55 -1.03 9.52
N PHE A 225 5.55 -0.58 8.75
CA PHE A 225 6.31 -1.46 7.86
C PHE A 225 7.07 -2.52 8.64
N VAL A 226 7.68 -2.12 9.77
CA VAL A 226 8.36 -3.04 10.69
C VAL A 226 7.36 -4.03 11.29
N PHE A 227 6.21 -3.53 11.74
CA PHE A 227 5.16 -4.36 12.33
C PHE A 227 4.60 -5.40 11.35
N GLN A 228 4.34 -5.00 10.10
CA GLN A 228 3.92 -5.91 9.03
C GLN A 228 4.98 -6.98 8.74
N PHE A 229 6.26 -6.60 8.68
CA PHE A 229 7.36 -7.53 8.46
C PHE A 229 7.44 -8.59 9.57
N VAL A 230 7.33 -8.18 10.84
CA VAL A 230 7.33 -9.11 11.98
C VAL A 230 6.12 -10.05 11.90
N ARG A 231 4.92 -9.53 11.66
CA ARG A 231 3.70 -10.35 11.52
C ARG A 231 3.80 -11.37 10.40
N TRP A 232 4.38 -10.98 9.26
CA TRP A 232 4.63 -11.89 8.14
C TRP A 232 5.59 -13.02 8.52
N ARG A 233 6.66 -12.72 9.24
CA ARG A 233 7.64 -13.73 9.71
C ARG A 233 7.00 -14.72 10.68
N VAL A 234 6.18 -14.25 11.61
CA VAL A 234 5.42 -15.09 12.54
C VAL A 234 4.44 -15.98 11.78
N PHE A 235 3.67 -15.41 10.84
CA PHE A 235 2.70 -16.16 10.06
C PHE A 235 3.34 -17.26 9.20
N LYS A 236 4.45 -16.96 8.51
CA LYS A 236 5.21 -17.97 7.77
C LYS A 236 5.62 -19.15 8.64
N ARG A 237 6.05 -18.89 9.88
CA ARG A 237 6.41 -19.95 10.83
C ARG A 237 5.19 -20.79 11.26
N GLN A 238 4.01 -20.19 11.37
CA GLN A 238 2.78 -20.90 11.70
C GLN A 238 2.32 -21.80 10.54
N VAL A 239 2.34 -21.28 9.31
CA VAL A 239 1.97 -22.06 8.12
C VAL A 239 2.93 -23.22 7.88
N ALA A 240 4.24 -23.02 8.07
CA ALA A 240 5.24 -24.08 7.93
C ALA A 240 5.11 -25.22 8.97
N ARG A 241 4.35 -25.01 10.04
CA ARG A 241 4.08 -26.02 11.08
C ARG A 241 2.78 -26.79 10.86
N LEU A 242 1.99 -26.44 9.83
CA LEU A 242 0.81 -27.21 9.49
C LEU A 242 1.23 -28.56 8.88
N PRO A 243 0.61 -29.68 9.29
CA PRO A 243 0.90 -30.96 8.67
C PRO A 243 0.60 -30.87 7.18
N THR A 244 1.56 -31.26 6.34
CA THR A 244 1.31 -31.54 4.93
C THR A 244 0.52 -32.84 4.88
N GLY A 245 -0.81 -32.72 4.92
CA GLY A 245 -1.73 -33.83 4.67
C GLY A 245 -1.76 -34.17 3.18
#